data_AF-A0ABD3AEY8-F1
#
_entry.id   AF-A0ABD3AEY8-F1
#
_cell.length_a   1.000
_cell.length_b   1.000
_cell.length_c   1.000
_cell.angle_alpha   90.00
_cell.angle_beta   90.00
_cell.angle_gamma   90.00
#
_symmetry.space_group_name_H-M   'P 1'
#
loop_
_entity.id
_entity.type
_entity.pdbx_description
1 polymer ?
#
loop_
_entity_poly.entity_id
_entity_poly.type
_entity_poly.pdbx_seq_one_letter_code
_entity_poly.pdbx_strand_id
1 'polypeptide(L)'
;MQKIPNASTIGSLMYAQICTRPDIVYVIGMLGRYLSNSGMVYWIAAKRVMRYLQRIKHYILIYRRSNKLEIIGYSDSDFAGCQDSHKFTSGYIYLLASGAIS
;
A
#
# COMPACT_ATOMS: atom_id res chain seq x y z
N MET A 1 -19.91 -16.40 -14.87
CA MET A 1 -19.40 -15.18 -14.22
C MET A 1 -17.96 -14.98 -14.64
N GLN A 2 -17.59 -13.80 -15.19
CA GLN A 2 -16.18 -13.55 -15.54
C GLN A 2 -15.33 -13.61 -14.27
N LYS A 3 -14.26 -14.41 -14.30
CA LYS A 3 -13.31 -14.57 -13.20
C LYS A 3 -12.55 -13.25 -13.06
N ILE A 4 -12.94 -12.41 -12.11
CA ILE A 4 -12.22 -11.15 -11.84
C ILE A 4 -10.84 -11.54 -11.30
N PRO A 5 -9.72 -11.11 -11.91
CA PRO A 5 -8.37 -11.51 -11.52
C PRO A 5 -7.88 -10.74 -10.28
N ASN A 6 -8.64 -10.80 -9.19
CA ASN A 6 -8.40 -10.01 -7.98
C ASN A 6 -7.05 -10.32 -7.33
N ALA A 7 -6.65 -11.59 -7.27
CA ALA A 7 -5.37 -11.99 -6.67
C ALA A 7 -4.16 -11.44 -7.42
N SER A 8 -4.17 -11.53 -8.76
CA SER A 8 -3.08 -11.02 -9.60
C SER A 8 -3.01 -9.49 -9.53
N THR A 9 -4.15 -8.79 -9.61
CA THR A 9 -4.18 -7.32 -9.51
C THR A 9 -3.67 -6.83 -8.16
N ILE A 10 -4.11 -7.44 -7.06
CA ILE A 10 -3.65 -7.07 -5.72
C ILE A 10 -2.16 -7.38 -5.57
N GLY A 11 -1.68 -8.51 -6.08
CA GLY A 11 -0.24 -8.84 -6.10
C GLY A 11 0.61 -7.81 -6.84
N SER A 12 0.17 -7.35 -8.01
CA SER A 12 0.87 -6.27 -8.74
C SER A 12 0.87 -4.94 -7.98
N LEU A 13 -0.24 -4.61 -7.30
CA LEU A 13 -0.31 -3.41 -6.47
C LEU A 13 0.55 -3.55 -5.19
N MET A 14 0.67 -4.76 -4.63
CA MET A 14 1.60 -5.06 -3.54
C MET A 14 3.06 -4.92 -3.96
N TYR A 15 3.40 -5.19 -5.22
CA TYR A 15 4.73 -4.88 -5.72
C TYR A 15 4.95 -3.37 -5.82
N ALA A 16 3.98 -2.65 -6.38
CA ALA A 16 4.06 -1.19 -6.52
C ALA A 16 4.23 -0.49 -5.16
N GLN A 17 3.48 -0.91 -4.13
CA GLN A 17 3.56 -0.29 -2.80
C GLN A 17 4.96 -0.44 -2.17
N ILE A 18 5.60 -1.61 -2.31
CA ILE A 18 6.90 -1.91 -1.70
C ILE A 18 8.01 -1.14 -2.41
N CYS A 19 7.96 -1.10 -3.75
CA CYS A 19 9.08 -0.57 -4.53
C CYS A 19 9.04 0.94 -4.71
N THR A 20 7.86 1.53 -4.92
CA THR A 20 7.77 2.92 -5.39
C THR A 20 6.62 3.73 -4.81
N ARG A 21 5.58 3.09 -4.27
CA ARG A 21 4.30 3.73 -3.91
C ARG A 21 3.89 3.43 -2.46
N PRO A 22 4.69 3.83 -1.45
CA PRO A 22 4.34 3.59 -0.05
C PRO A 22 3.02 4.27 0.36
N ASP A 23 2.57 5.26 -0.42
CA ASP A 23 1.31 5.97 -0.23
C ASP A 23 0.04 5.09 -0.37
N ILE A 24 0.12 3.93 -1.03
CA ILE A 24 -1.02 3.01 -1.17
C ILE A 24 -1.00 1.84 -0.17
N VAL A 25 -0.05 1.80 0.78
CA VAL A 25 0.17 0.63 1.65
C VAL A 25 -1.08 0.22 2.42
N TYR A 26 -1.76 1.20 3.02
CA TYR A 26 -2.94 0.93 3.82
C TYR A 26 -4.08 0.28 3.00
N VAL A 27 -4.41 0.85 1.83
CA VAL A 27 -5.52 0.37 1.00
C VAL A 27 -5.23 -1.01 0.42
N ILE A 28 -3.98 -1.30 0.06
CA ILE A 28 -3.59 -2.63 -0.43
C ILE A 28 -3.60 -3.65 0.70
N GLY A 29 -3.15 -3.30 1.90
CA GLY A 29 -3.26 -4.15 3.09
C GLY A 29 -4.72 -4.52 3.40
N MET A 30 -5.65 -3.58 3.25
CA MET A 30 -7.08 -3.85 3.41
C MET A 30 -7.65 -4.73 2.30
N LEU A 31 -7.29 -4.47 1.03
CA LEU A 31 -7.75 -5.30 -0.10
C LEU A 31 -7.21 -6.73 -0.04
N GLY A 32 -5.99 -6.91 0.46
CA GLY A 32 -5.38 -8.24 0.66
C GLY A 32 -6.16 -9.14 1.61
N ARG A 33 -6.91 -8.58 2.58
CA ARG A 33 -7.74 -9.36 3.51
C ARG A 33 -8.91 -10.07 2.80
N TYR A 34 -9.36 -9.56 1.66
CA TYR A 34 -10.51 -10.08 0.90
C TYR A 34 -10.10 -10.73 -0.42
N LEU A 35 -8.85 -11.20 -0.53
CA LEU A 35 -8.31 -11.85 -1.74
C LEU A 35 -9.11 -13.10 -2.12
N SER A 36 -9.52 -13.89 -1.12
CA SER A 36 -10.21 -15.18 -1.28
C SER A 36 -11.69 -15.05 -1.60
N ASN A 37 -12.37 -14.01 -1.10
CA ASN A 37 -13.78 -13.75 -1.38
C ASN A 37 -14.00 -12.27 -1.72
N SER A 38 -13.63 -11.93 -2.95
CA SER A 38 -13.65 -10.56 -3.44
C SER A 38 -15.01 -10.22 -4.05
N GLY A 39 -15.90 -9.68 -3.21
CA GLY A 39 -17.12 -9.04 -3.66
C GLY A 39 -16.85 -7.84 -4.59
N MET A 40 -17.89 -7.41 -5.32
CA MET A 40 -17.79 -6.34 -6.31
C MET A 40 -17.29 -5.00 -5.73
N VAL A 41 -17.55 -4.75 -4.45
CA VAL A 41 -17.09 -3.58 -3.71
C VAL A 41 -15.56 -3.50 -3.68
N TYR A 42 -14.87 -4.61 -3.39
CA TYR A 42 -13.41 -4.65 -3.34
C TYR A 42 -12.77 -4.47 -4.71
N TRP A 43 -13.42 -4.98 -5.76
CA TRP A 43 -12.96 -4.74 -7.13
C TRP A 43 -13.10 -3.27 -7.56
N ILE A 44 -14.18 -2.61 -7.14
CA ILE A 44 -14.35 -1.16 -7.36
C ILE A 44 -13.25 -0.37 -6.66
N ALA A 45 -12.91 -0.75 -5.42
CA ALA A 45 -11.81 -0.16 -4.66
C ALA A 45 -10.45 -0.38 -5.35
N ALA A 46 -10.14 -1.61 -5.79
CA ALA A 46 -8.91 -1.89 -6.55
C ALA A 46 -8.81 -1.03 -7.84
N LYS A 47 -9.91 -0.88 -8.59
CA LYS A 47 -9.98 0.03 -9.75
C LYS A 47 -9.77 1.50 -9.37
N ARG A 48 -10.18 1.92 -8.16
CA ARG A 48 -9.93 3.29 -7.68
C ARG A 48 -8.44 3.51 -7.40
N VAL A 49 -7.77 2.53 -6.79
CA VAL A 49 -6.31 2.58 -6.57
C VAL A 49 -5.56 2.68 -7.90
N MET A 50 -5.90 1.83 -8.88
CA MET A 50 -5.27 1.89 -10.21
C MET A 50 -5.47 3.24 -10.90
N ARG A 51 -6.67 3.83 -10.83
CA ARG A 51 -6.94 5.18 -11.36
C ARG A 51 -6.15 6.27 -10.65
N TYR A 52 -6.00 6.15 -9.33
CA TYR A 52 -5.16 7.05 -8.54
C TYR A 52 -3.70 6.97 -8.98
N LEU A 53 -3.13 5.75 -9.08
CA LEU A 53 -1.77 5.55 -9.57
C LEU A 53 -1.56 6.13 -10.98
N GLN A 54 -2.52 5.93 -11.89
CA GLN A 54 -2.47 6.46 -13.25
C GLN A 54 -2.37 7.99 -13.25
N ARG A 55 -3.13 8.67 -12.38
CA ARG A 55 -3.15 10.14 -12.28
C ARG A 55 -1.83 10.71 -11.78
N ILE A 56 -1.12 9.98 -10.92
CA ILE A 56 0.15 10.43 -10.36
C ILE A 56 1.33 9.54 -10.77
N LYS A 57 1.28 9.02 -12.00
CA LYS A 57 2.35 8.22 -12.61
C LYS A 57 3.70 8.95 -12.75
N HIS A 58 3.67 10.28 -12.71
CA HIS A 58 4.86 11.13 -12.82
C HIS A 58 5.52 11.43 -11.47
N TYR A 59 4.90 11.02 -10.36
CA TYR A 59 5.44 11.26 -9.03
C TYR A 59 6.50 10.20 -8.77
N ILE A 60 7.69 10.64 -8.34
CA ILE A 60 8.85 9.78 -8.09
C ILE A 60 9.41 10.04 -6.70
N LEU A 61 9.98 8.99 -6.10
CA LEU A 61 10.79 9.12 -4.89
C LEU A 61 12.18 9.64 -5.28
N ILE A 62 12.57 10.76 -4.68
CA ILE A 62 13.88 11.38 -4.92
C ILE A 62 14.72 11.19 -3.66
N TYR A 63 15.76 10.37 -3.79
CA TYR A 63 16.80 10.25 -2.77
C TYR A 63 17.83 11.34 -2.98
N ARG A 64 18.17 12.06 -1.91
CA ARG A 64 19.22 13.08 -1.96
C ARG A 64 20.51 12.48 -1.40
N ARG A 65 21.65 12.83 -2.00
CA ARG A 65 22.94 12.47 -1.42
C ARG A 65 23.01 13.03 -0.01
N SER A 66 23.23 12.16 0.97
CA SER A 66 23.47 12.53 2.36
C SER A 66 24.88 12.12 2.76
N ASN A 67 25.56 12.99 3.50
CA ASN A 67 26.87 12.67 4.09
C ASN A 67 26.75 11.71 5.27
N LYS A 68 25.55 11.61 5.86
CA LYS A 68 25.20 10.65 6.91
C LYS A 68 24.06 9.77 6.43
N LEU A 69 24.35 8.50 6.18
CA LEU A 69 23.36 7.52 5.76
C LEU A 69 22.67 6.95 7.01
N GLU A 70 21.72 7.71 7.54
CA GLU A 70 20.93 7.32 8.71
C GLU A 70 19.58 6.75 8.27
N ILE A 71 19.14 5.69 8.96
CA ILE A 71 17.81 5.09 8.80
C ILE A 71 16.94 5.62 9.92
N ILE A 72 15.84 6.30 9.57
CA ILE A 72 14.86 6.80 10.53
C ILE A 72 13.60 5.96 10.41
N GLY A 73 13.26 5.22 11.45
CA GLY A 73 12.04 4.40 11.50
C GLY A 73 10.92 5.11 12.25
N TYR A 74 9.72 5.06 11.70
CA TYR A 74 8.47 5.41 12.39
C TYR A 74 7.61 4.15 12.45
N SER A 75 6.95 3.95 13.58
CA SER A 75 6.01 2.85 13.80
C SER A 75 4.77 3.42 14.44
N ASP A 76 3.62 2.94 14.00
CA ASP A 76 2.33 3.26 14.58
C ASP A 76 1.46 2.01 14.64
N SER A 77 0.54 1.98 15.60
CA SER A 77 -0.37 0.88 15.78
C SER A 77 -1.76 1.42 16.09
N ASP A 78 -2.72 1.04 15.26
CA ASP A 78 -4.11 1.41 15.42
C ASP A 78 -4.94 0.22 15.93
N PHE A 79 -5.68 0.44 17.02
CA PHE A 79 -6.63 -0.51 17.58
C PHE A 79 -8.04 -0.15 17.15
N ALA A 80 -8.83 -1.16 16.77
CA ALA A 80 -10.21 -1.01 16.32
C ALA A 80 -10.42 -0.18 15.02
N GLY A 81 -9.35 0.22 14.31
CA GLY A 81 -9.46 0.80 12.96
C GLY A 81 -10.13 -0.10 11.92
N CYS A 82 -10.12 -1.42 12.15
CA CYS A 82 -10.91 -2.37 11.37
C CYS A 82 -12.24 -2.68 12.06
N GLN A 83 -13.31 -1.96 11.66
CA GLN A 83 -14.67 -2.14 12.20
C GLN A 83 -15.18 -3.58 12.05
N ASP A 84 -14.78 -4.29 10.99
CA ASP A 84 -15.26 -5.65 10.72
C ASP A 84 -14.68 -6.72 11.65
N SER A 85 -13.44 -6.54 12.12
CA SER A 85 -12.71 -7.62 12.82
C SER A 85 -12.07 -7.20 14.14
N HIS A 86 -12.08 -5.90 14.46
CA HIS A 86 -11.39 -5.30 15.61
C HIS A 86 -9.91 -5.70 15.74
N LYS A 87 -9.30 -6.18 14.66
CA LYS A 87 -7.88 -6.55 14.63
C LYS A 87 -7.02 -5.30 14.64
N PHE A 88 -5.99 -5.33 15.48
CA PHE A 88 -4.92 -4.33 15.47
C PHE A 88 -4.28 -4.25 14.09
N THR A 89 -4.03 -3.04 13.62
CA THR A 89 -3.26 -2.77 12.40
C THR A 89 -2.00 -2.03 12.79
N SER A 90 -0.85 -2.68 12.63
CA SER A 90 0.46 -2.04 12.82
C SER A 90 1.01 -1.59 11.48
N GLY A 91 1.54 -0.37 11.42
CA GLY A 91 2.24 0.19 10.27
C GLY A 91 3.64 0.63 10.67
N TYR A 92 4.57 0.52 9.74
CA TYR A 92 5.90 1.09 9.88
C TYR A 92 6.33 1.74 8.57
N ILE A 93 7.19 2.74 8.67
CA ILE A 93 7.84 3.37 7.52
C ILE A 93 9.27 3.73 7.92
N TYR A 94 10.21 3.39 7.03
CA TYR A 94 11.61 3.76 7.21
C TYR A 94 11.96 4.85 6.19
N LEU A 95 12.73 5.83 6.62
CA LEU A 95 13.30 6.85 5.76
C LEU A 95 14.81 6.64 5.64
N LEU A 96 15.29 6.58 4.41
CA LEU A 96 16.70 6.56 4.06
C LEU A 96 16.98 7.75 3.15
N ALA A 97 17.94 8.60 3.50
CA ALA A 97 18.32 9.74 2.67
C ALA A 97 17.12 10.62 2.25
N SER A 98 16.19 10.84 3.20
CA SER A 98 14.92 11.57 3.04
C SER A 98 13.89 10.93 2.09
N GLY A 99 14.13 9.72 1.58
CA GLY A 99 13.17 8.93 0.82
C GLY A 99 12.59 7.78 1.65
N ALA A 100 11.33 7.45 1.43
CA ALA A 100 10.66 6.34 2.09
C ALA A 100 11.05 4.99 1.47
N ILE A 101 11.38 4.03 2.33
CA ILE A 101 11.67 2.63 2.01
C ILE A 101 10.76 1.71 2.84
N SER A 102 10.43 0.54 2.29
CA SER A 102 9.58 -0.48 2.91
C SER A 102 10.37 -1.73 3.27
#